data_AF-A0A8I1G9G1-F1
#
_entry.id   AF-A0A8I1G9G1-F1
#
_cell.length_a   1.000
_cell.length_b   1.000
_cell.length_c   1.000
_cell.angle_alpha   90.00
_cell.angle_beta   90.00
_cell.angle_gamma   90.00
#
_symmetry.space_group_name_H-M   'P 1'
#
loop_
_entity.id
_entity.type
_entity.pdbx_description
1 polymer ?
#
loop_
_entity_poly.entity_id
_entity_poly.type
_entity_poly.pdbx_seq_one_letter_code
_entity_poly.pdbx_strand_id
1 'polypeptide(L)'
;MPSANFYLLPTRAWELMFGSVVALVIKKKGVVKNNYLASLGVVFIFYAIFSFDSSTPFPSLYALLPVLGSALIILYANKETLVARILSLKPVVFIGLISYSAYLWHQPLFAIKRRTELFEPSLLTMTVLGGLSLVLAAFSWKYIEAPFRNREKVSSRGIFIFSTVGLVAFSLVGGVGASQSNNLSNIGFLNPLNETINIGSYEEDNKKLQRNSWSILKSISGNPDYSVENNSFDMKPWFDDDFEGRKVLVIGNSHSKDFFNVLYSNLKQGEDFQVARFGVQIRNLESGHRLFDSPNFLSSDTIVIATRYREADVENLKWLIKFLQQAEKNVIVTNNIFEFKEYRHGVWTLADYLIFSYRKNLPSANELAQRINTEYFSEVSLNNTNARVRTLNQQIEHIVEGFESIKHYDRTSYVCDVEVGSCAAVDAKLNKYFYDYGHHTLTGAKHFGSQLDVNNILEL
;
A
#
# COMPACT_ATOMS: atom_id res chain seq x y z
N MET A 1 -10.88 11.17 1.35
CA MET A 1 -10.60 9.72 1.24
C MET A 1 -11.14 9.22 -0.10
N PRO A 2 -10.28 8.78 -1.04
CA PRO A 2 -10.70 8.28 -2.36
C PRO A 2 -11.69 7.10 -2.31
N SER A 3 -11.70 6.32 -1.22
CA SER A 3 -12.61 5.20 -1.01
C SER A 3 -14.07 5.62 -0.88
N ALA A 4 -14.38 6.69 -0.14
CA ALA A 4 -15.76 7.11 0.10
C ALA A 4 -16.47 7.51 -1.20
N ASN A 5 -15.78 8.19 -2.11
CA ASN A 5 -16.38 8.64 -3.37
C ASN A 5 -16.76 7.48 -4.30
N PHE A 6 -16.07 6.34 -4.24
CA PHE A 6 -16.41 5.17 -5.06
C PHE A 6 -17.63 4.40 -4.52
N TYR A 7 -17.75 4.26 -3.20
CA TYR A 7 -18.77 3.42 -2.56
C TYR A 7 -20.07 4.16 -2.20
N LEU A 8 -20.04 5.49 -2.08
CA LEU A 8 -21.20 6.28 -1.69
C LEU A 8 -22.08 6.61 -2.91
N LEU A 9 -23.36 6.26 -2.83
CA LEU A 9 -24.37 6.55 -3.87
C LEU A 9 -24.48 8.04 -4.26
N PRO A 10 -24.43 9.02 -3.32
CA PRO A 10 -24.62 10.44 -3.66
C PRO A 10 -23.64 10.97 -4.72
N THR A 11 -22.39 10.52 -4.73
CA THR A 11 -21.37 11.00 -5.67
C THR A 11 -21.60 10.53 -7.10
N ARG A 12 -22.43 9.49 -7.31
CA ARG A 12 -22.79 8.94 -8.63
C ARG A 12 -24.26 9.10 -8.99
N ALA A 13 -25.09 9.62 -8.07
CA ALA A 13 -26.54 9.74 -8.26
C ALA A 13 -26.89 10.52 -9.54
N TRP A 14 -26.09 11.53 -9.88
CA TRP A 14 -26.29 12.35 -11.08
C TRP A 14 -26.22 11.54 -12.39
N GLU A 15 -25.40 10.48 -12.45
CA GLU A 15 -25.29 9.61 -13.64
C GLU A 15 -26.62 8.88 -13.90
N LEU A 16 -27.24 8.37 -12.83
CA LEU A 16 -28.55 7.71 -12.87
C LEU A 16 -29.67 8.69 -13.20
N MET A 17 -29.62 9.90 -12.64
CA MET A 17 -30.56 10.97 -12.97
C MET A 17 -30.47 11.35 -14.46
N PHE A 18 -29.27 11.42 -15.02
CA PHE A 18 -29.06 11.69 -16.43
C PHE A 18 -29.72 10.62 -17.32
N GLY A 19 -29.52 9.34 -17.00
CA GLY A 19 -30.20 8.24 -17.69
C GLY A 19 -31.72 8.31 -17.60
N SER A 20 -32.25 8.74 -16.45
CA SER A 20 -33.69 8.93 -16.24
C SER A 20 -34.26 10.04 -17.13
N VAL A 21 -33.53 11.16 -17.27
CA VAL A 21 -33.91 12.25 -18.20
C VAL A 21 -33.92 11.75 -19.65
N VAL A 22 -32.90 11.01 -20.06
CA VAL A 22 -32.84 10.39 -21.40
C VAL A 22 -34.05 9.49 -21.65
N ALA A 23 -34.44 8.66 -20.69
CA ALA A 23 -35.62 7.80 -20.81
C ALA A 23 -36.92 8.60 -20.96
N LEU A 24 -37.08 9.71 -20.23
CA LEU A 24 -38.24 10.60 -20.36
C LEU A 24 -38.30 11.28 -21.74
N VAL A 25 -37.14 11.70 -22.27
CA VAL A 25 -37.05 12.28 -23.61
C VAL A 25 -37.48 11.27 -24.66
N ILE A 26 -37.00 10.02 -24.57
CA ILE A 26 -37.40 8.94 -25.49
C ILE A 26 -38.89 8.65 -25.38
N LYS A 27 -39.45 8.62 -24.16
CA LYS A 27 -40.89 8.41 -23.97
C LYS A 27 -41.73 9.48 -24.66
N LYS A 28 -41.27 10.74 -24.67
CA LYS A 28 -41.99 11.88 -25.28
C LYS A 28 -41.78 12.02 -26.78
N LYS A 29 -40.56 11.82 -27.28
CA LYS A 29 -40.15 12.14 -28.66
C LYS A 29 -39.78 10.91 -29.50
N GLY A 30 -39.69 9.73 -28.88
CA GLY A 30 -39.08 8.56 -29.50
C GLY A 30 -37.56 8.71 -29.67
N VAL A 31 -36.94 7.69 -30.28
CA VAL A 31 -35.54 7.70 -30.67
C VAL A 31 -35.41 8.41 -32.02
N VAL A 32 -34.72 9.54 -32.05
CA VAL A 32 -34.57 10.37 -33.26
C VAL A 32 -33.37 9.89 -34.06
N LYS A 33 -33.56 9.47 -35.32
CA LYS A 33 -32.45 9.00 -36.14
C LYS A 33 -31.41 10.10 -36.37
N ASN A 34 -30.19 9.91 -35.86
CA ASN A 34 -29.05 10.76 -36.23
C ASN A 34 -27.74 9.94 -36.19
N ASN A 35 -27.20 9.62 -37.37
CA ASN A 35 -25.96 8.84 -37.49
C ASN A 35 -24.75 9.57 -36.88
N TYR A 36 -24.63 10.89 -37.08
CA TYR A 36 -23.49 11.66 -36.58
C TYR A 36 -23.45 11.65 -35.06
N LEU A 37 -24.59 11.94 -34.40
CA LEU A 37 -24.67 11.96 -32.95
C LEU A 37 -24.50 10.58 -32.34
N ALA A 38 -25.09 9.54 -32.94
CA ALA A 38 -24.88 8.16 -32.48
C ALA A 38 -23.41 7.73 -32.60
N SER A 39 -22.75 8.05 -33.71
CA SER A 39 -21.32 7.75 -33.90
C SER A 39 -20.43 8.56 -32.96
N LEU A 40 -20.75 9.83 -32.73
CA LEU A 40 -20.06 10.66 -31.74
C LEU A 40 -20.15 10.04 -30.34
N GLY A 41 -21.31 9.48 -29.99
CA GLY A 41 -21.47 8.78 -28.73
C GLY A 41 -20.55 7.55 -28.60
N VAL A 42 -20.39 6.79 -29.70
CA VAL A 42 -19.43 5.68 -29.76
C VAL A 42 -17.99 6.18 -29.58
N VAL A 43 -17.61 7.26 -30.25
CA VAL A 43 -16.28 7.89 -30.11
C VAL A 43 -15.99 8.27 -28.66
N PHE A 44 -16.96 8.89 -27.97
CA PHE A 44 -16.78 9.26 -26.55
C PHE A 44 -16.55 8.06 -25.64
N ILE A 45 -17.26 6.94 -25.87
CA ILE A 45 -17.06 5.72 -25.09
C ILE A 45 -15.67 5.12 -25.38
N PHE A 46 -15.27 5.00 -26.64
CA PHE A 46 -13.97 4.43 -26.99
C PHE A 46 -12.81 5.29 -26.52
N TYR A 47 -12.93 6.63 -26.60
CA TYR A 47 -11.95 7.53 -26.03
C TYR A 47 -11.80 7.30 -24.53
N ALA A 48 -12.91 7.18 -23.78
CA ALA A 48 -12.84 6.88 -22.34
C ALA A 48 -12.17 5.51 -22.07
N ILE A 49 -12.43 4.48 -22.88
CA ILE A 49 -11.82 3.15 -22.72
C ILE A 49 -10.30 3.19 -22.91
N PHE A 50 -9.79 3.94 -23.89
CA PHE A 50 -8.37 3.93 -24.24
C PHE A 50 -7.54 5.05 -23.62
N SER A 51 -8.16 6.15 -23.21
CA SER A 51 -7.46 7.31 -22.65
C SER A 51 -7.53 7.40 -21.13
N PHE A 52 -8.52 6.78 -20.47
CA PHE A 52 -8.58 6.78 -19.01
C PHE A 52 -7.79 5.61 -18.43
N ASP A 53 -7.00 5.90 -17.41
CA ASP A 53 -6.15 4.95 -16.71
C ASP A 53 -6.26 5.09 -15.18
N SER A 54 -5.39 4.41 -14.45
CA SER A 54 -5.34 4.45 -12.98
C SER A 54 -5.04 5.83 -12.38
N SER A 55 -4.50 6.77 -13.17
CA SER A 55 -4.20 8.13 -12.73
C SER A 55 -5.38 9.10 -12.93
N THR A 56 -6.39 8.70 -13.71
CA THR A 56 -7.56 9.52 -13.99
C THR A 56 -8.44 9.61 -12.73
N PRO A 57 -8.72 10.81 -12.19
CA PRO A 57 -9.55 10.95 -10.98
C PRO A 57 -10.95 10.38 -11.18
N PHE A 58 -11.41 9.49 -10.30
CA PHE A 58 -12.75 8.91 -10.39
C PHE A 58 -13.38 8.65 -9.01
N PRO A 59 -14.68 8.93 -8.80
CA PRO A 59 -15.62 9.62 -9.70
C PRO A 59 -15.30 11.12 -9.83
N SER A 60 -15.51 11.67 -11.03
CA SER A 60 -15.21 13.07 -11.35
C SER A 60 -15.97 13.52 -12.60
N LEU A 61 -15.76 14.77 -13.03
CA LEU A 61 -16.29 15.29 -14.30
C LEU A 61 -15.82 14.49 -15.53
N TYR A 62 -14.72 13.73 -15.45
CA TYR A 62 -14.28 12.85 -16.54
C TYR A 62 -15.32 11.76 -16.86
N ALA A 63 -16.14 11.35 -15.88
CA ALA A 63 -17.25 10.42 -16.08
C ALA A 63 -18.37 10.99 -16.97
N LEU A 64 -18.45 12.32 -17.13
CA LEU A 64 -19.42 12.96 -18.01
C LEU A 64 -19.26 12.51 -19.46
N LEU A 65 -18.02 12.26 -19.90
CA LEU A 65 -17.74 11.88 -21.28
C LEU A 65 -18.39 10.53 -21.66
N PRO A 66 -18.17 9.41 -20.95
CA PRO A 66 -18.86 8.15 -21.24
C PRO A 66 -20.38 8.21 -20.94
N VAL A 67 -20.84 9.04 -20.00
CA VAL A 67 -22.28 9.26 -19.75
C VAL A 67 -22.95 9.94 -20.94
N LEU A 68 -22.37 11.02 -21.46
CA LEU A 68 -22.84 11.70 -22.66
C LEU A 68 -22.76 10.77 -23.87
N GLY A 69 -21.67 10.01 -23.99
CA GLY A 69 -21.50 9.02 -25.06
C GLY A 69 -22.64 8.00 -25.09
N SER A 70 -22.94 7.42 -23.93
CA SER A 70 -24.04 6.47 -23.76
C SER A 70 -25.40 7.11 -24.06
N ALA A 71 -25.63 8.33 -23.59
CA ALA A 71 -26.87 9.05 -23.84
C ALA A 71 -27.10 9.39 -25.31
N LEU A 72 -26.05 9.80 -26.04
CA LEU A 72 -26.12 10.06 -27.47
C LEU A 72 -26.49 8.79 -28.25
N ILE A 73 -25.89 7.65 -27.90
CA ILE A 73 -26.24 6.37 -28.52
C ILE A 73 -27.72 6.04 -28.23
N ILE A 74 -28.15 6.11 -26.97
CA ILE A 74 -29.50 5.77 -26.55
C ILE A 74 -30.56 6.69 -27.21
N LEU A 75 -30.28 7.98 -27.34
CA LEU A 75 -31.21 8.97 -27.93
C LEU A 75 -31.29 8.90 -29.46
N TYR A 76 -30.18 8.58 -30.13
CA TYR A 76 -30.04 8.78 -31.58
C TYR A 76 -29.81 7.51 -32.42
N ALA A 77 -29.50 6.36 -31.80
CA ALA A 77 -29.31 5.10 -32.49
C ALA A 77 -30.66 4.42 -32.83
N ASN A 78 -31.28 4.87 -33.92
CA ASN A 78 -32.46 4.23 -34.50
C ASN A 78 -32.09 3.04 -35.39
N LYS A 79 -32.98 2.05 -35.61
CA LYS A 79 -32.74 0.83 -36.46
C LYS A 79 -32.09 1.08 -37.83
N GLU A 80 -32.26 2.28 -38.39
CA GLU A 80 -31.68 2.70 -39.67
C GLU A 80 -30.24 3.24 -39.57
N THR A 81 -29.73 3.50 -38.37
CA THR A 81 -28.37 3.99 -38.17
C THR A 81 -27.33 2.87 -38.22
N LEU A 82 -26.11 3.20 -38.63
CA LEU A 82 -25.01 2.23 -38.68
C LEU A 82 -24.70 1.69 -37.26
N VAL A 83 -24.66 2.59 -36.28
CA VAL A 83 -24.41 2.25 -34.87
C VAL A 83 -25.45 1.25 -34.36
N ALA A 84 -26.75 1.48 -34.60
CA ALA A 84 -27.78 0.54 -34.17
C ALA A 84 -27.63 -0.82 -34.85
N ARG A 85 -27.32 -0.87 -36.16
CA ARG A 85 -27.13 -2.13 -36.88
C ARG A 85 -25.98 -2.95 -36.32
N ILE A 86 -24.85 -2.31 -36.01
CA ILE A 86 -23.68 -2.98 -35.41
C ILE A 86 -24.00 -3.46 -34.00
N LEU A 87 -24.58 -2.60 -33.16
CA LEU A 87 -24.91 -2.95 -31.77
C LEU A 87 -26.04 -3.99 -31.68
N SER A 88 -26.85 -4.14 -32.73
CA SER A 88 -27.92 -5.15 -32.81
C SER A 88 -27.44 -6.50 -33.37
N LEU A 89 -26.15 -6.65 -33.71
CA LEU A 89 -25.60 -7.94 -34.11
C LEU A 89 -25.75 -8.96 -32.97
N LYS A 90 -26.20 -10.18 -33.30
CA LYS A 90 -26.47 -11.24 -32.30
C LYS A 90 -25.31 -11.46 -31.31
N PRO A 91 -24.03 -11.51 -31.73
CA PRO A 91 -22.91 -11.66 -30.78
C PRO A 91 -22.78 -10.48 -29.82
N VAL A 92 -22.98 -9.25 -30.29
CA VAL A 92 -22.88 -8.03 -29.47
C VAL A 92 -24.00 -7.99 -28.44
N VAL A 93 -25.23 -8.29 -28.87
CA VAL A 93 -26.38 -8.40 -27.96
C VAL A 93 -26.16 -9.50 -26.94
N PHE A 94 -25.59 -10.65 -27.35
CA PHE A 94 -25.30 -11.76 -26.43
C PHE A 94 -24.30 -11.36 -25.34
N ILE A 95 -23.23 -10.63 -25.69
CA ILE A 95 -22.30 -10.07 -24.70
C ILE A 95 -23.04 -9.16 -23.71
N GLY A 96 -23.95 -8.32 -24.20
CA GLY A 96 -24.79 -7.47 -23.37
C GLY A 96 -25.69 -8.28 -22.42
N LEU A 97 -26.28 -9.38 -22.89
CA LEU A 97 -27.14 -10.26 -22.10
C LEU A 97 -26.38 -10.95 -20.95
N ILE A 98 -25.15 -11.39 -21.17
CA ILE A 98 -24.34 -12.06 -20.14
C ILE A 98 -23.55 -11.09 -19.26
N SER A 99 -23.58 -9.79 -19.54
CA SER A 99 -22.69 -8.78 -18.95
C SER A 99 -22.78 -8.72 -17.42
N TYR A 100 -23.99 -8.82 -16.85
CA TYR A 100 -24.19 -8.84 -15.41
C TYR A 100 -23.57 -10.09 -14.76
N SER A 101 -23.84 -11.27 -15.33
CA SER A 101 -23.23 -12.52 -14.89
C SER A 101 -21.70 -12.50 -15.04
N ALA A 102 -21.15 -11.90 -16.10
CA ALA A 102 -19.70 -11.75 -16.29
C ALA A 102 -19.08 -10.82 -15.25
N TYR A 103 -19.77 -9.73 -14.91
CA TYR A 103 -19.37 -8.86 -13.81
C TYR A 103 -19.25 -9.61 -12.48
N LEU A 104 -20.14 -10.56 -12.20
CA LEU A 104 -20.08 -11.37 -10.98
C LEU A 104 -18.94 -12.40 -10.99
N TRP A 105 -18.71 -13.09 -12.10
CA TRP A 105 -17.76 -14.21 -12.15
C TRP A 105 -16.30 -13.81 -12.31
N HIS A 106 -15.99 -12.69 -12.98
CA HIS A 106 -14.59 -12.32 -13.21
C HIS A 106 -13.86 -11.97 -11.90
N GLN A 107 -14.51 -11.27 -10.96
CA GLN A 107 -13.89 -10.85 -9.70
C GLN A 107 -13.44 -12.03 -8.82
N PRO A 108 -14.29 -13.02 -8.47
CA PRO A 108 -13.85 -14.18 -7.70
C PRO A 108 -12.72 -14.96 -8.36
N LEU A 109 -12.78 -15.19 -9.67
CA LEU A 109 -11.74 -15.92 -10.39
C LEU A 109 -10.39 -15.20 -10.32
N PHE A 110 -10.37 -13.91 -10.61
CA PHE A 110 -9.14 -13.11 -10.57
C PHE A 110 -8.62 -12.94 -9.15
N ALA A 111 -9.51 -12.66 -8.20
CA ALA A 111 -9.15 -12.48 -6.80
C ALA A 111 -8.57 -13.76 -6.20
N ILE A 112 -9.22 -14.91 -6.41
CA ILE A 112 -8.73 -16.21 -5.92
C ILE A 112 -7.36 -16.49 -6.54
N LYS A 113 -7.20 -16.35 -7.86
CA LYS A 113 -5.91 -16.65 -8.50
C LYS A 113 -4.78 -15.78 -7.95
N ARG A 114 -5.00 -14.46 -7.86
CA ARG A 114 -4.02 -13.52 -7.27
C ARG A 114 -3.72 -13.82 -5.80
N ARG A 115 -4.72 -14.29 -5.05
CA ARG A 115 -4.56 -14.70 -3.64
C ARG A 115 -3.83 -16.03 -3.49
N THR A 116 -3.89 -16.92 -4.47
CA THR A 116 -3.18 -18.22 -4.43
C THR A 116 -1.76 -18.17 -5.01
N GLU A 117 -1.47 -17.22 -5.91
CA GLU A 117 -0.17 -17.08 -6.57
C GLU A 117 0.78 -16.12 -5.85
N LEU A 118 2.07 -16.49 -5.78
CA LEU A 118 3.12 -15.66 -5.18
C LEU A 118 3.44 -14.40 -5.99
N PHE A 119 3.24 -14.50 -7.31
CA PHE A 119 3.48 -13.44 -8.28
C PHE A 119 2.18 -13.03 -8.94
N GLU A 120 2.18 -11.85 -9.57
CA GLU A 120 1.09 -11.47 -10.45
C GLU A 120 0.91 -12.54 -11.55
N PRO A 121 -0.31 -13.09 -11.72
CA PRO A 121 -0.55 -14.13 -12.70
C PRO A 121 -0.16 -13.67 -14.10
N SER A 122 0.44 -14.56 -14.90
CA SER A 122 0.85 -14.23 -16.26
C SER A 122 -0.33 -13.74 -17.11
N LEU A 123 -0.04 -12.93 -18.14
CA LEU A 123 -1.06 -12.43 -19.07
C LEU A 123 -1.89 -13.56 -19.69
N LEU A 124 -1.24 -14.68 -20.02
CA LEU A 124 -1.91 -15.88 -20.53
C LEU A 124 -2.92 -16.43 -19.50
N THR A 125 -2.50 -16.54 -18.24
CA THR A 125 -3.37 -17.01 -17.15
C THR A 125 -4.58 -16.10 -16.98
N MET A 126 -4.37 -14.78 -16.97
CA MET A 126 -5.45 -13.80 -16.83
C MET A 126 -6.40 -13.83 -18.04
N THR A 127 -5.88 -13.99 -19.26
CA THR A 127 -6.69 -14.14 -20.47
C THR A 127 -7.54 -15.41 -20.43
N VAL A 128 -6.97 -16.54 -20.02
CA VAL A 128 -7.69 -17.81 -19.87
C VAL A 128 -8.79 -17.68 -18.81
N LEU A 129 -8.50 -17.06 -17.67
CA LEU A 129 -9.51 -16.79 -16.64
C LEU A 129 -10.60 -15.82 -17.12
N GLY A 130 -10.24 -14.84 -17.94
CA GLY A 130 -11.20 -13.94 -18.60
C GLY A 130 -12.15 -14.71 -19.51
N GLY A 131 -11.62 -15.60 -20.36
CA GLY A 131 -12.42 -16.50 -21.18
C GLY A 131 -13.32 -17.41 -20.35
N LEU A 132 -12.77 -18.02 -19.28
CA LEU A 132 -13.54 -18.84 -18.35
C LEU A 132 -14.67 -18.04 -17.68
N SER A 133 -14.42 -16.78 -17.31
CA SER A 133 -15.44 -15.92 -16.71
C SER A 133 -16.63 -15.69 -17.66
N LEU A 134 -16.38 -15.54 -18.97
CA LEU A 134 -17.43 -15.39 -19.98
C LEU A 134 -18.21 -16.69 -20.19
N VAL A 135 -17.53 -17.84 -20.15
CA VAL A 135 -18.18 -19.15 -20.21
C VAL A 135 -19.10 -19.33 -19.01
N LEU A 136 -18.60 -19.14 -17.79
CA LEU A 136 -19.40 -19.20 -16.57
C LEU A 136 -20.54 -18.18 -16.58
N ALA A 137 -20.31 -16.98 -17.12
CA ALA A 137 -21.34 -15.98 -17.30
C ALA A 137 -22.46 -16.46 -18.23
N ALA A 138 -22.13 -17.09 -19.36
CA ALA A 138 -23.13 -17.63 -20.28
C ALA A 138 -23.96 -18.76 -19.65
N PHE A 139 -23.33 -19.65 -18.87
CA PHE A 139 -24.05 -20.69 -18.10
C PHE A 139 -24.93 -20.07 -17.02
N SER A 140 -24.39 -19.16 -16.22
CA SER A 140 -25.11 -18.43 -15.17
C SER A 140 -26.30 -17.67 -15.74
N TRP A 141 -26.10 -16.95 -16.84
CA TRP A 141 -27.17 -16.23 -17.52
C TRP A 141 -28.28 -17.18 -17.99
N LYS A 142 -27.93 -18.28 -18.66
CA LYS A 142 -28.91 -19.21 -19.24
C LYS A 142 -29.71 -19.98 -18.18
N TYR A 143 -29.07 -20.41 -17.10
CA TYR A 143 -29.66 -21.33 -16.11
C TYR A 143 -30.07 -20.66 -14.79
N ILE A 144 -29.58 -19.47 -14.50
CA ILE A 144 -29.89 -18.73 -13.27
C ILE A 144 -30.59 -17.42 -13.61
N GLU A 145 -29.94 -16.52 -14.34
CA GLU A 145 -30.47 -15.17 -14.57
C GLU A 145 -31.76 -15.17 -15.40
N ALA A 146 -31.77 -15.84 -16.56
CA ALA A 146 -32.91 -15.85 -17.48
C ALA A 146 -34.15 -16.55 -16.89
N PRO A 147 -34.04 -17.70 -16.18
CA PRO A 147 -35.19 -18.29 -15.49
C PRO A 147 -35.77 -17.39 -14.40
N PHE A 148 -34.94 -16.73 -13.58
CA PHE A 148 -35.39 -15.85 -12.50
C PHE A 148 -35.97 -14.53 -13.01
N ARG A 149 -35.60 -14.10 -14.23
CA ARG A 149 -36.20 -12.93 -14.89
C ARG A 149 -37.60 -13.23 -15.45
N ASN A 150 -37.94 -14.49 -15.66
CA ASN A 150 -39.27 -14.89 -16.11
C ASN A 150 -40.22 -15.07 -14.91
N ARG A 151 -41.17 -14.13 -14.75
CA ARG A 151 -42.17 -14.11 -13.67
C ARG A 151 -43.13 -15.31 -13.69
N GLU A 152 -43.25 -16.01 -14.81
CA GLU A 152 -44.05 -17.24 -14.92
C GLU A 152 -43.34 -18.46 -14.33
N LYS A 153 -41.99 -18.45 -14.35
CA LYS A 153 -41.17 -19.54 -13.79
C LYS A 153 -40.88 -19.34 -12.31
N VAL A 154 -40.65 -18.10 -11.89
CA VAL A 154 -40.33 -17.75 -10.50
C VAL A 154 -41.21 -16.59 -10.04
N SER A 155 -42.03 -16.84 -9.02
CA SER A 155 -42.87 -15.81 -8.43
C SER A 155 -42.05 -14.82 -7.61
N SER A 156 -42.50 -13.55 -7.52
CA SER A 156 -41.84 -12.53 -6.69
C SER A 156 -41.72 -12.94 -5.23
N ARG A 157 -42.73 -13.65 -4.69
CA ARG A 157 -42.69 -14.19 -3.33
C ARG A 157 -41.58 -15.23 -3.17
N GLY A 158 -41.40 -16.11 -4.16
CA GLY A 158 -40.30 -17.07 -4.18
C GLY A 158 -38.94 -16.37 -4.13
N ILE A 159 -38.73 -15.32 -4.92
CA ILE A 159 -37.48 -14.54 -4.91
C ILE A 159 -37.19 -14.02 -3.51
N PHE A 160 -38.14 -13.35 -2.86
CA PHE A 160 -37.94 -12.82 -1.50
C PHE A 160 -37.63 -13.91 -0.48
N ILE A 161 -38.31 -15.07 -0.56
CA ILE A 161 -38.05 -16.21 0.33
C ILE A 161 -36.63 -16.73 0.13
N PHE A 162 -36.23 -17.05 -1.11
CA PHE A 162 -34.90 -17.58 -1.39
C PHE A 162 -33.79 -16.59 -1.03
N SER A 163 -33.97 -15.30 -1.30
CA SER A 163 -33.01 -14.27 -0.90
C SER A 163 -32.89 -14.16 0.63
N THR A 164 -34.00 -14.24 1.37
CA THR A 164 -33.99 -14.19 2.84
C THR A 164 -33.33 -15.42 3.43
N VAL A 165 -33.68 -16.61 2.95
CA VAL A 165 -33.05 -17.87 3.38
C VAL A 165 -31.55 -17.85 3.09
N GLY A 166 -31.15 -17.41 1.90
CA GLY A 166 -29.74 -17.25 1.54
C GLY A 166 -29.02 -16.28 2.47
N LEU A 167 -29.61 -15.10 2.72
CA LEU A 167 -29.03 -14.10 3.62
C LEU A 167 -28.86 -14.63 5.04
N VAL A 168 -29.86 -15.32 5.59
CA VAL A 168 -29.79 -15.93 6.92
C VAL A 168 -28.70 -17.00 6.95
N ALA A 169 -28.65 -17.89 5.95
CA ALA A 169 -27.63 -18.93 5.87
C ALA A 169 -26.21 -18.35 5.81
N PHE A 170 -25.97 -17.35 4.95
CA PHE A 170 -24.66 -16.68 4.86
C PHE A 170 -24.31 -15.92 6.13
N SER A 171 -25.30 -15.29 6.80
CA SER A 171 -25.08 -14.61 8.07
C SER A 171 -24.74 -15.58 9.19
N LEU A 172 -25.36 -16.75 9.23
CA LEU A 172 -25.04 -17.81 10.19
C LEU A 172 -23.63 -18.37 9.95
N VAL A 173 -23.27 -18.66 8.71
CA VAL A 173 -21.91 -19.09 8.35
C VAL A 173 -20.89 -18.02 8.74
N GLY A 174 -21.17 -16.75 8.43
CA GLY A 174 -20.33 -15.61 8.80
C GLY A 174 -20.20 -15.44 10.32
N GLY A 175 -21.30 -15.59 11.06
CA GLY A 175 -21.33 -15.49 12.53
C GLY A 175 -20.59 -16.63 13.21
N VAL A 176 -20.73 -17.86 12.71
CA VAL A 176 -19.94 -19.02 13.18
C VAL A 176 -18.45 -18.79 12.91
N GLY A 177 -18.10 -18.31 11.71
CA GLY A 177 -16.73 -17.92 11.38
C GLY A 177 -16.19 -16.81 12.30
N ALA A 178 -16.95 -15.76 12.53
CA ALA A 178 -16.55 -14.68 13.44
C ALA A 178 -16.38 -15.16 14.89
N SER A 179 -17.26 -16.03 15.38
CA SER A 179 -17.17 -16.56 16.76
C SER A 179 -15.93 -17.42 16.99
N GLN A 180 -15.46 -18.11 15.95
CA GLN A 180 -14.22 -18.86 15.97
C GLN A 180 -13.00 -17.96 15.71
N SER A 181 -13.17 -16.64 15.49
CA SER A 181 -12.13 -15.82 14.85
C SER A 181 -10.93 -15.44 15.69
N ASN A 182 -10.99 -15.67 17.00
CA ASN A 182 -9.77 -15.72 17.82
C ASN A 182 -8.83 -16.86 17.39
N ASN A 183 -9.32 -17.82 16.59
CA ASN A 183 -8.56 -18.82 15.82
C ASN A 183 -8.65 -18.61 14.28
N LEU A 184 -9.53 -17.75 13.73
CA LEU A 184 -9.67 -17.53 12.27
C LEU A 184 -8.64 -16.60 11.63
N SER A 185 -7.75 -15.95 12.39
CA SER A 185 -6.54 -15.43 11.78
C SER A 185 -5.76 -16.53 11.03
N ASN A 186 -6.04 -17.81 11.32
CA ASN A 186 -5.54 -18.99 10.63
C ASN A 186 -6.50 -19.65 9.62
N ILE A 187 -7.71 -19.14 9.33
CA ILE A 187 -8.53 -19.70 8.22
C ILE A 187 -8.00 -19.16 6.88
N GLY A 188 -6.86 -19.73 6.52
CA GLY A 188 -6.33 -19.82 5.17
C GLY A 188 -7.11 -20.84 4.36
N PHE A 189 -8.44 -20.67 4.20
CA PHE A 189 -9.24 -21.58 3.37
C PHE A 189 -8.76 -21.64 1.90
N LEU A 190 -7.89 -20.70 1.50
CA LEU A 190 -7.17 -20.70 0.22
C LEU A 190 -5.71 -20.25 0.36
N ASN A 191 -5.10 -20.37 1.54
CA ASN A 191 -3.67 -20.12 1.70
C ASN A 191 -2.94 -21.47 1.84
N PRO A 192 -2.37 -22.05 0.77
CA PRO A 192 -1.62 -23.30 0.82
C PRO A 192 -0.29 -23.19 1.62
N LEU A 193 -0.17 -22.21 2.51
CA LEU A 193 1.07 -21.72 3.13
C LEU A 193 1.03 -21.70 4.66
N ASN A 194 0.03 -22.31 5.30
CA ASN A 194 0.03 -22.53 6.75
C ASN A 194 0.96 -23.69 7.17
N GLU A 195 1.88 -24.13 6.30
CA GLU A 195 3.01 -24.95 6.72
C GLU A 195 3.99 -24.05 7.46
N THR A 196 3.93 -24.07 8.80
CA THR A 196 4.92 -23.41 9.64
C THR A 196 6.31 -23.95 9.32
N ILE A 197 7.18 -23.11 8.78
CA ILE A 197 8.57 -23.51 8.49
C ILE A 197 9.39 -23.30 9.76
N ASN A 198 9.56 -24.36 10.55
CA ASN A 198 10.34 -24.32 11.77
C ASN A 198 11.85 -24.47 11.47
N ILE A 199 12.52 -23.36 11.21
CA ILE A 199 13.96 -23.31 10.95
C ILE A 199 14.63 -22.18 11.75
N GLY A 200 15.69 -22.52 12.48
CA GLY A 200 16.42 -21.54 13.29
C GLY A 200 15.53 -20.82 14.31
N SER A 201 15.64 -19.49 14.35
CA SER A 201 14.81 -18.57 15.13
C SER A 201 13.88 -17.76 14.22
N TYR A 202 13.51 -18.32 13.07
CA TYR A 202 12.71 -17.63 12.07
C TYR A 202 11.30 -17.30 12.58
N GLU A 203 10.88 -16.05 12.41
CA GLU A 203 9.52 -15.59 12.74
C GLU A 203 8.79 -15.22 11.45
N GLU A 204 7.80 -16.01 11.06
CA GLU A 204 7.05 -15.82 9.81
C GLU A 204 6.00 -14.69 9.89
N ASP A 205 5.50 -14.33 11.08
CA ASP A 205 4.50 -13.26 11.22
C ASP A 205 5.16 -11.87 11.18
N ASN A 206 5.25 -11.31 9.98
CA ASN A 206 5.70 -9.93 9.74
C ASN A 206 4.87 -8.88 10.51
N LYS A 207 3.58 -9.12 10.76
CA LYS A 207 2.77 -8.20 11.57
C LYS A 207 3.14 -8.28 13.04
N LYS A 208 3.51 -9.46 13.55
CA LYS A 208 4.06 -9.60 14.91
C LYS A 208 5.38 -8.85 15.03
N LEU A 209 6.29 -9.01 14.07
CA LEU A 209 7.55 -8.26 14.03
C LEU A 209 7.31 -6.74 13.95
N GLN A 210 6.36 -6.31 13.12
CA GLN A 210 5.94 -4.92 13.05
C GLN A 210 5.42 -4.41 14.40
N ARG A 211 4.46 -5.11 15.03
CA ARG A 211 3.91 -4.75 16.35
C ARG A 211 5.03 -4.65 17.40
N ASN A 212 5.94 -5.62 17.41
CA ASN A 212 7.09 -5.64 18.32
C ASN A 212 8.02 -4.45 18.08
N SER A 213 8.24 -4.02 16.83
CA SER A 213 9.10 -2.86 16.54
C SER A 213 8.63 -1.54 17.18
N TRP A 214 7.36 -1.44 17.57
CA TRP A 214 6.80 -0.28 18.28
C TRP A 214 6.85 -0.41 19.79
N SER A 215 7.22 -1.57 20.35
CA SER A 215 7.10 -1.84 21.78
C SER A 215 7.93 -0.89 22.65
N ILE A 216 9.10 -0.48 22.17
CA ILE A 216 9.98 0.48 22.87
C ILE A 216 9.23 1.79 23.12
N LEU A 217 8.75 2.44 22.06
CA LEU A 217 8.04 3.72 22.16
C LEU A 217 6.72 3.59 22.92
N LYS A 218 5.98 2.49 22.74
CA LYS A 218 4.74 2.23 23.51
C LYS A 218 5.02 2.07 25.00
N SER A 219 6.13 1.40 25.35
CA SER A 219 6.54 1.22 26.75
C SER A 219 6.96 2.54 27.38
N ILE A 220 7.82 3.32 26.72
CA ILE A 220 8.32 4.60 27.23
C ILE A 220 7.17 5.62 27.37
N SER A 221 6.26 5.64 26.39
CA SER A 221 5.14 6.57 26.41
C SER A 221 3.99 6.19 27.34
N GLY A 222 3.93 4.92 27.76
CA GLY A 222 2.75 4.34 28.41
C GLY A 222 1.50 4.33 27.52
N ASN A 223 1.64 4.55 26.21
CA ASN A 223 0.54 4.65 25.26
C ASN A 223 0.55 3.44 24.28
N PRO A 224 -0.42 2.50 24.38
CA PRO A 224 -0.50 1.36 23.48
C PRO A 224 -0.82 1.76 22.02
N ASP A 225 -1.38 2.95 21.81
CA ASP A 225 -1.73 3.51 20.51
C ASP A 225 -0.65 4.44 19.94
N TYR A 226 0.54 4.49 20.56
CA TYR A 226 1.66 5.27 20.03
C TYR A 226 1.95 4.87 18.58
N SER A 227 1.95 5.86 17.70
CA SER A 227 2.03 5.68 16.25
C SER A 227 2.92 6.75 15.58
N VAL A 228 2.79 6.93 14.26
CA VAL A 228 3.69 7.78 13.49
C VAL A 228 3.56 9.25 13.85
N GLU A 229 2.36 9.80 14.01
CA GLU A 229 2.09 11.23 14.27
C GLU A 229 1.04 11.40 15.37
N ASN A 230 0.84 12.64 15.83
CA ASN A 230 -0.20 13.04 16.78
C ASN A 230 -0.15 12.31 18.13
N ASN A 231 1.04 11.92 18.58
CA ASN A 231 1.22 11.40 19.93
C ASN A 231 1.31 12.56 20.92
N SER A 232 0.45 12.55 21.95
CA SER A 232 0.53 13.50 23.06
C SER A 232 1.84 13.38 23.85
N PHE A 233 2.43 12.19 23.88
CA PHE A 233 3.71 11.92 24.53
C PHE A 233 4.88 12.67 23.88
N ASP A 234 4.82 12.96 22.58
CA ASP A 234 5.87 13.73 21.88
C ASP A 234 5.96 15.20 22.38
N MET A 235 4.92 15.68 23.09
CA MET A 235 4.88 17.00 23.72
C MET A 235 5.27 16.99 25.21
N LYS A 236 5.63 15.84 25.78
CA LYS A 236 6.19 15.77 27.13
C LYS A 236 7.72 15.90 27.05
N PRO A 237 8.41 16.43 28.09
CA PRO A 237 9.87 16.38 28.16
C PRO A 237 10.35 14.92 28.25
N TRP A 238 11.33 14.54 27.43
CA TRP A 238 11.95 13.21 27.44
C TRP A 238 13.39 13.23 27.94
N PHE A 239 14.04 14.39 27.85
CA PHE A 239 15.40 14.57 28.34
C PHE A 239 15.37 14.91 29.83
N ASP A 240 16.34 14.40 30.58
CA ASP A 240 16.50 14.79 31.97
C ASP A 240 17.07 16.21 32.04
N ASP A 241 16.55 17.02 32.97
CA ASP A 241 16.94 18.42 33.11
C ASP A 241 18.43 18.54 33.49
N ASP A 242 18.91 17.66 34.38
CA ASP A 242 20.29 17.62 34.89
C ASP A 242 21.27 16.89 33.94
N PHE A 243 20.82 16.44 32.77
CA PHE A 243 21.69 15.75 31.82
C PHE A 243 22.54 16.74 31.02
N GLU A 244 23.86 16.68 31.23
CA GLU A 244 24.86 17.52 30.56
C GLU A 244 25.40 16.94 29.23
N GLY A 245 25.05 15.69 28.90
CA GLY A 245 25.43 15.07 27.63
C GLY A 245 24.57 15.56 26.46
N ARG A 246 24.83 15.01 25.25
CA ARG A 246 24.15 15.45 24.02
C ARG A 246 22.67 15.06 24.02
N LYS A 247 21.77 16.00 23.73
CA LYS A 247 20.33 15.74 23.62
C LYS A 247 19.92 15.67 22.15
N VAL A 248 19.59 14.46 21.68
CA VAL A 248 19.32 14.19 20.25
C VAL A 248 17.83 13.98 20.01
N LEU A 249 17.23 14.79 19.14
CA LEU A 249 15.84 14.64 18.72
C LEU A 249 15.75 14.07 17.29
N VAL A 250 15.17 12.87 17.16
CA VAL A 250 14.92 12.25 15.86
C VAL A 250 13.52 12.63 15.36
N ILE A 251 13.44 13.23 14.17
CA ILE A 251 12.19 13.66 13.55
C ILE A 251 11.93 12.92 12.23
N GLY A 252 10.65 12.69 11.93
CA GLY A 252 10.20 12.08 10.67
C GLY A 252 9.06 11.09 10.85
N ASN A 253 8.76 10.34 9.78
CA ASN A 253 7.64 9.39 9.73
C ASN A 253 7.94 8.05 10.43
N SER A 254 7.44 6.91 9.93
CA SER A 254 7.72 5.60 10.54
C SER A 254 9.20 5.23 10.50
N HIS A 255 9.98 5.77 9.57
CA HIS A 255 11.42 5.53 9.49
C HIS A 255 12.20 6.30 10.59
N SER A 256 11.61 7.32 11.21
CA SER A 256 12.23 7.98 12.39
C SER A 256 12.17 7.07 13.60
N LYS A 257 11.12 6.25 13.74
CA LYS A 257 11.08 5.17 14.73
C LYS A 257 12.17 4.16 14.47
N ASP A 258 12.38 3.74 13.22
CA ASP A 258 13.41 2.73 12.93
C ASP A 258 14.80 3.23 13.32
N PHE A 259 15.11 4.49 12.98
CA PHE A 259 16.36 5.11 13.37
C PHE A 259 16.46 5.33 14.88
N PHE A 260 15.37 5.78 15.52
CA PHE A 260 15.29 5.87 16.98
C PHE A 260 15.57 4.51 17.64
N ASN A 261 14.99 3.41 17.16
CA ASN A 261 15.23 2.08 17.69
C ASN A 261 16.69 1.64 17.51
N VAL A 262 17.32 2.00 16.37
CA VAL A 262 18.73 1.70 16.09
C VAL A 262 19.63 2.38 17.12
N LEU A 263 19.40 3.67 17.37
CA LEU A 263 20.10 4.43 18.42
C LEU A 263 19.77 3.80 19.77
N TYR A 264 18.51 3.88 20.21
CA TYR A 264 18.02 3.50 21.54
C TYR A 264 18.45 2.08 21.99
N SER A 265 18.43 1.10 21.08
CA SER A 265 18.76 -0.30 21.42
C SER A 265 20.25 -0.57 21.64
N ASN A 266 21.11 0.36 21.22
CA ASN A 266 22.57 0.21 21.28
C ASN A 266 23.23 1.24 22.20
N LEU A 267 22.44 2.07 22.87
CA LEU A 267 22.99 3.03 23.84
C LEU A 267 23.21 2.36 25.18
N LYS A 268 24.36 2.64 25.79
CA LYS A 268 24.41 2.75 27.24
C LYS A 268 23.80 4.11 27.61
N GLN A 269 22.49 4.13 27.87
CA GLN A 269 21.83 5.36 28.29
C GLN A 269 22.49 5.92 29.56
N GLY A 270 22.80 7.22 29.53
CA GLY A 270 23.28 7.97 30.70
C GLY A 270 24.79 8.22 30.76
N GLU A 271 25.60 7.72 29.84
CA GLU A 271 27.05 8.05 29.83
C GLU A 271 27.37 9.26 28.93
N ASP A 272 26.85 9.35 27.69
CA ASP A 272 27.26 10.42 26.74
C ASP A 272 26.12 11.17 26.01
N PHE A 273 24.93 10.57 25.82
CA PHE A 273 23.79 11.23 25.16
C PHE A 273 22.43 10.61 25.52
N GLN A 274 21.36 11.38 25.27
CA GLN A 274 19.96 10.95 25.36
C GLN A 274 19.27 11.14 24.00
N VAL A 275 18.28 10.30 23.70
CA VAL A 275 17.55 10.33 22.42
C VAL A 275 16.05 10.42 22.64
N ALA A 276 15.42 11.37 21.96
CA ALA A 276 13.97 11.53 21.88
C ALA A 276 13.49 11.38 20.43
N ARG A 277 12.18 11.19 20.26
CA ARG A 277 11.54 11.14 18.94
C ARG A 277 10.37 12.10 18.86
N PHE A 278 10.24 12.79 17.74
CA PHE A 278 9.00 13.48 17.36
C PHE A 278 8.47 12.99 16.02
N GLY A 279 7.22 12.52 16.02
CA GLY A 279 6.57 11.99 14.83
C GLY A 279 5.95 13.05 13.92
N VAL A 280 6.44 13.17 12.68
CA VAL A 280 5.94 14.17 11.71
C VAL A 280 6.26 13.82 10.25
N GLN A 281 5.42 14.21 9.28
CA GLN A 281 5.80 14.26 7.86
C GLN A 281 6.58 15.55 7.56
N ILE A 282 7.76 15.44 6.96
CA ILE A 282 8.63 16.60 6.67
C ILE A 282 7.94 17.59 5.73
N ARG A 283 7.23 17.11 4.71
CA ARG A 283 6.41 17.95 3.81
C ARG A 283 5.29 18.76 4.48
N ASN A 284 4.92 18.45 5.73
CA ASN A 284 3.88 19.17 6.47
C ASN A 284 4.46 20.21 7.45
N LEU A 285 5.78 20.32 7.55
CA LEU A 285 6.42 21.27 8.46
C LEU A 285 6.37 22.69 7.88
N GLU A 286 5.94 23.61 8.73
CA GLU A 286 5.93 25.05 8.54
C GLU A 286 6.30 25.72 9.86
N SER A 287 6.65 27.02 9.86
CA SER A 287 7.21 27.70 11.03
C SER A 287 6.33 27.67 12.29
N GLY A 288 5.00 27.54 12.15
CA GLY A 288 4.05 27.42 13.26
C GLY A 288 3.75 26.00 13.72
N HIS A 289 4.49 25.00 13.25
CA HIS A 289 4.22 23.60 13.60
C HIS A 289 4.62 23.31 15.06
N ARG A 290 3.73 22.63 15.81
CA ARG A 290 3.88 22.27 17.23
C ARG A 290 5.17 21.54 17.62
N LEU A 291 5.91 21.00 16.66
CA LEU A 291 7.25 20.42 16.87
C LEU A 291 8.19 21.46 17.48
N PHE A 292 8.16 22.68 16.95
CA PHE A 292 9.10 23.73 17.31
C PHE A 292 8.82 24.34 18.69
N ASP A 293 7.60 24.15 19.21
CA ASP A 293 7.22 24.50 20.58
C ASP A 293 7.36 23.33 21.55
N SER A 294 7.77 22.15 21.08
CA SER A 294 7.87 20.97 21.94
C SER A 294 9.07 21.08 22.89
N PRO A 295 8.94 20.61 24.15
CA PRO A 295 10.06 20.65 25.10
C PRO A 295 11.28 19.89 24.56
N ASN A 296 11.06 18.80 23.83
CA ASN A 296 12.13 18.01 23.24
C ASN A 296 12.91 18.79 22.17
N PHE A 297 12.24 19.60 21.35
CA PHE A 297 12.94 20.45 20.37
C PHE A 297 13.73 21.57 21.03
N LEU A 298 13.11 22.23 22.03
CA LEU A 298 13.74 23.34 22.75
C LEU A 298 15.02 22.85 23.46
N SER A 299 14.95 21.71 24.14
CA SER A 299 16.06 21.14 24.92
C SER A 299 17.10 20.36 24.12
N SER A 300 16.81 19.93 22.87
CA SER A 300 17.78 19.17 22.07
C SER A 300 18.85 20.05 21.45
N ASP A 301 20.09 19.58 21.41
CA ASP A 301 21.19 20.22 20.67
C ASP A 301 21.14 19.81 19.20
N THR A 302 20.92 18.51 18.96
CA THR A 302 21.02 17.88 17.63
C THR A 302 19.67 17.36 17.15
N ILE A 303 19.31 17.72 15.92
CA ILE A 303 18.13 17.24 15.22
C ILE A 303 18.54 16.27 14.11
N VAL A 304 18.02 15.03 14.17
CA VAL A 304 18.21 14.02 13.13
C VAL A 304 16.95 13.93 12.28
N ILE A 305 17.07 14.24 10.99
CA ILE A 305 16.01 14.09 10.00
C ILE A 305 16.07 12.67 9.42
N ALA A 306 15.25 11.78 9.98
CA ALA A 306 15.15 10.38 9.59
C ALA A 306 13.73 10.06 9.10
N THR A 307 13.48 10.31 7.82
CA THR A 307 12.18 10.04 7.18
C THR A 307 12.34 9.18 5.94
N ARG A 308 11.24 8.56 5.50
CA ARG A 308 11.13 8.12 4.11
C ARG A 308 10.76 9.32 3.24
N TYR A 309 11.76 9.89 2.57
CA TYR A 309 11.59 11.04 1.70
C TYR A 309 10.79 10.68 0.45
N ARG A 310 9.82 11.53 0.15
CA ARG A 310 9.17 11.68 -1.15
C ARG A 310 9.56 13.03 -1.74
N GLU A 311 9.18 13.27 -2.99
CA GLU A 311 9.47 14.53 -3.68
C GLU A 311 9.08 15.76 -2.85
N ALA A 312 7.85 15.80 -2.31
CA ALA A 312 7.38 16.89 -1.45
C ALA A 312 8.18 17.05 -0.13
N ASP A 313 8.79 15.98 0.39
CA ASP A 313 9.66 16.07 1.57
C ASP A 313 11.01 16.69 1.20
N VAL A 314 11.57 16.32 0.04
CA VAL A 314 12.84 16.87 -0.48
C VAL A 314 12.68 18.35 -0.83
N GLU A 315 11.55 18.75 -1.42
CA GLU A 315 11.23 20.16 -1.70
C GLU A 315 11.24 21.01 -0.42
N ASN A 316 10.71 20.49 0.69
CA ASN A 316 10.67 21.21 1.96
C ASN A 316 11.98 21.14 2.76
N LEU A 317 12.87 20.19 2.44
CA LEU A 317 14.09 19.91 3.21
C LEU A 317 15.01 21.13 3.31
N LYS A 318 15.18 21.88 2.22
CA LYS A 318 16.03 23.08 2.19
C LYS A 318 15.53 24.18 3.14
N TRP A 319 14.21 24.37 3.22
CA TRP A 319 13.63 25.32 4.17
C TRP A 319 13.83 24.84 5.61
N LEU A 320 13.58 23.55 5.86
CA LEU A 320 13.72 22.96 7.18
C LEU A 320 15.16 23.08 7.72
N ILE A 321 16.18 22.74 6.91
CA ILE A 321 17.58 22.85 7.34
C ILE A 321 17.92 24.29 7.73
N LYS A 322 17.51 25.29 6.93
CA LYS A 322 17.71 26.71 7.26
C LYS A 322 17.04 27.09 8.58
N PHE A 323 15.80 26.66 8.78
CA PHE A 323 15.05 26.95 9.99
C PHE A 323 15.74 26.36 11.22
N LEU A 324 16.21 25.11 11.13
CA LEU A 324 16.90 24.44 12.23
C LEU A 324 18.24 25.10 12.58
N GLN A 325 19.03 25.50 11.59
CA GLN A 325 20.30 26.22 11.82
C GLN A 325 20.06 27.61 12.44
N GLN A 326 19.00 28.32 12.03
CA GLN A 326 18.60 29.59 12.64
C GLN A 326 18.16 29.43 14.10
N ALA A 327 17.64 28.26 14.46
CA ALA A 327 17.32 27.88 15.83
C ALA A 327 18.53 27.30 16.59
N GLU A 328 19.75 27.51 16.07
CA GLU A 328 21.02 27.07 16.65
C GLU A 328 21.08 25.56 16.90
N LYS A 329 20.39 24.77 16.06
CA LYS A 329 20.41 23.32 16.13
C LYS A 329 21.48 22.73 15.21
N ASN A 330 22.14 21.72 15.74
CA ASN A 330 23.00 20.80 15.00
C ASN A 330 22.13 19.89 14.11
N VAL A 331 22.39 19.84 12.80
CA VAL A 331 21.50 19.12 11.85
C VAL A 331 22.19 17.90 11.24
N ILE A 332 21.54 16.75 11.38
CA ILE A 332 21.92 15.51 10.70
C ILE A 332 20.81 15.10 9.74
N VAL A 333 21.15 14.96 8.47
CA VAL A 333 20.23 14.51 7.42
C VAL A 333 20.58 13.10 7.02
N THR A 334 19.61 12.19 7.11
CA THR A 334 19.82 10.80 6.68
C THR A 334 19.29 10.57 5.26
N ASN A 335 19.89 9.63 4.53
CA ASN A 335 19.33 9.14 3.26
C ASN A 335 18.10 8.24 3.48
N ASN A 336 17.31 8.04 2.42
CA ASN A 336 16.39 6.90 2.38
C ASN A 336 17.19 5.60 2.44
N ILE A 337 16.65 4.61 3.16
CA ILE A 337 17.08 3.22 3.06
C ILE A 337 16.56 2.59 1.75
N PHE A 338 17.19 1.52 1.30
CA PHE A 338 16.68 0.72 0.19
C PHE A 338 15.26 0.22 0.45
N GLU A 339 14.46 0.11 -0.61
CA GLU A 339 13.16 -0.55 -0.60
C GLU A 339 13.31 -1.91 -1.29
N PHE A 340 13.26 -2.98 -0.49
CA PHE A 340 13.26 -4.37 -0.95
C PHE A 340 11.88 -4.78 -1.45
N LYS A 341 11.85 -5.72 -2.41
CA LYS A 341 10.63 -6.22 -3.00
C LYS A 341 9.81 -7.00 -1.98
N GLU A 342 8.53 -6.67 -1.96
CA GLU A 342 7.54 -7.41 -1.21
C GLU A 342 6.72 -8.33 -2.11
N TYR A 343 6.23 -9.40 -1.51
CA TYR A 343 5.42 -10.43 -2.15
C TYR A 343 4.05 -10.48 -1.48
N ARG A 344 3.05 -11.03 -2.19
CA ARG A 344 1.68 -11.21 -1.66
C ARG A 344 1.03 -9.92 -1.14
N HIS A 345 1.20 -8.80 -1.85
CA HIS A 345 0.68 -7.47 -1.45
C HIS A 345 1.23 -6.95 -0.10
N GLY A 346 2.54 -7.03 0.12
CA GLY A 346 3.17 -6.49 1.34
C GLY A 346 3.07 -7.41 2.56
N VAL A 347 2.70 -8.68 2.36
CA VAL A 347 2.59 -9.65 3.46
C VAL A 347 3.91 -10.39 3.66
N TRP A 348 4.65 -10.63 2.57
CA TRP A 348 5.90 -11.39 2.58
C TRP A 348 7.07 -10.50 2.17
N THR A 349 8.16 -10.60 2.91
CA THR A 349 9.49 -10.08 2.55
C THR A 349 10.17 -11.01 1.55
N LEU A 350 11.28 -10.56 0.95
CA LEU A 350 12.14 -11.43 0.14
C LEU A 350 12.66 -12.64 0.94
N ALA A 351 12.96 -12.48 2.23
CA ALA A 351 13.37 -13.59 3.09
C ALA A 351 12.26 -14.67 3.20
N ASP A 352 11.00 -14.25 3.40
CA ASP A 352 9.85 -15.18 3.45
C ASP A 352 9.71 -15.95 2.13
N TYR A 353 9.86 -15.26 0.99
CA TYR A 353 9.81 -15.88 -0.33
C TYR A 353 10.92 -16.91 -0.51
N LEU A 354 12.17 -16.57 -0.17
CA LEU A 354 13.32 -17.46 -0.35
C LEU A 354 13.20 -18.71 0.52
N ILE A 355 12.89 -18.55 1.81
CA ILE A 355 12.68 -19.68 2.74
C ILE A 355 11.57 -20.59 2.23
N PHE A 356 10.45 -20.01 1.77
CA PHE A 356 9.38 -20.78 1.18
C PHE A 356 9.82 -21.50 -0.12
N SER A 357 10.65 -20.87 -0.96
CA SER A 357 11.14 -21.49 -2.21
C SER A 357 11.99 -22.74 -1.94
N TYR A 358 12.75 -22.75 -0.83
CA TYR A 358 13.59 -23.87 -0.41
C TYR A 358 12.87 -24.89 0.49
N ARG A 359 11.60 -24.69 0.85
CA ARG A 359 10.86 -25.53 1.82
C ARG A 359 10.92 -27.04 1.59
N LYS A 360 11.05 -27.48 0.33
CA LYS A 360 11.13 -28.92 -0.01
C LYS A 360 12.50 -29.53 0.29
N ASN A 361 13.55 -28.72 0.35
CA ASN A 361 14.92 -29.14 0.61
C ASN A 361 15.67 -27.97 1.30
N LEU A 362 15.37 -27.77 2.59
CA LEU A 362 15.92 -26.66 3.36
C LEU A 362 17.40 -26.93 3.69
N PRO A 363 18.32 -26.02 3.31
CA PRO A 363 19.71 -26.09 3.76
C PRO A 363 19.80 -25.74 5.25
N SER A 364 21.02 -25.78 5.81
CA SER A 364 21.25 -25.32 7.19
C SER A 364 20.85 -23.85 7.36
N ALA A 365 20.44 -23.44 8.56
CA ALA A 365 20.01 -22.06 8.82
C ALA A 365 21.08 -21.02 8.44
N ASN A 366 22.35 -21.32 8.71
CA ASN A 366 23.47 -20.44 8.37
C ASN A 366 23.69 -20.34 6.84
N GLU A 367 23.63 -21.47 6.12
CA GLU A 367 23.75 -21.45 4.67
C GLU A 367 22.57 -20.71 4.02
N LEU A 368 21.36 -20.92 4.54
CA LEU A 368 20.17 -20.20 4.08
C LEU A 368 20.29 -18.70 4.34
N ALA A 369 20.81 -18.30 5.50
CA ALA A 369 21.04 -16.91 5.86
C ALA A 369 22.02 -16.23 4.89
N GLN A 370 23.13 -16.89 4.57
CA GLN A 370 24.09 -16.40 3.59
C GLN A 370 23.44 -16.19 2.21
N ARG A 371 22.67 -17.18 1.74
CA ARG A 371 21.93 -17.08 0.47
C ARG A 371 20.94 -15.92 0.47
N ILE A 372 20.15 -15.77 1.53
CA ILE A 372 19.19 -14.66 1.68
C ILE A 372 19.91 -13.33 1.61
N ASN A 373 20.98 -13.15 2.39
CA ASN A 373 21.71 -11.89 2.44
C ASN A 373 22.36 -11.51 1.09
N THR A 374 22.87 -12.49 0.33
CA THR A 374 23.35 -12.29 -1.04
C THR A 374 22.23 -11.94 -2.02
N GLU A 375 21.06 -12.57 -1.91
CA GLU A 375 19.91 -12.24 -2.78
C GLU A 375 19.36 -10.83 -2.51
N TYR A 376 19.33 -10.39 -1.25
CA TYR A 376 19.00 -9.00 -0.91
C TYR A 376 19.97 -8.01 -1.57
N PHE A 377 21.27 -8.34 -1.61
CA PHE A 377 22.28 -7.52 -2.30
C PHE A 377 22.11 -7.49 -3.82
N SER A 378 21.86 -8.67 -4.41
CA SER A 378 21.55 -8.81 -5.83
C SER A 378 20.35 -7.94 -6.22
N GLU A 379 19.31 -7.94 -5.37
CA GLU A 379 18.13 -7.12 -5.61
C GLU A 379 18.45 -5.63 -5.60
N VAL A 380 19.21 -5.13 -4.63
CA VAL A 380 19.57 -3.70 -4.57
C VAL A 380 20.45 -3.30 -5.76
N SER A 381 21.37 -4.17 -6.16
CA SER A 381 22.38 -3.91 -7.20
C SER A 381 21.79 -3.94 -8.62
N LEU A 382 20.88 -4.87 -8.90
CA LEU A 382 20.36 -5.12 -10.25
C LEU A 382 19.03 -4.42 -10.56
N ASN A 383 18.29 -4.01 -9.53
CA ASN A 383 16.88 -3.66 -9.70
C ASN A 383 16.64 -2.15 -9.90
N ASN A 384 15.78 -1.84 -10.89
CA ASN A 384 15.24 -0.49 -11.12
C ASN A 384 14.24 -0.05 -10.03
N THR A 385 13.78 -0.97 -9.18
CA THR A 385 12.79 -0.66 -8.11
C THR A 385 13.31 0.42 -7.15
N ASN A 386 14.63 0.50 -6.95
CA ASN A 386 15.28 1.55 -6.15
C ASN A 386 15.69 2.80 -6.96
N ALA A 387 15.32 2.92 -8.24
CA ALA A 387 15.69 4.09 -9.05
C ALA A 387 15.16 5.39 -8.45
N ARG A 388 13.90 5.41 -7.99
CA ARG A 388 13.31 6.56 -7.29
C ARG A 388 14.09 6.90 -6.01
N VAL A 389 14.45 5.89 -5.22
CA VAL A 389 15.21 6.06 -3.97
C VAL A 389 16.58 6.66 -4.25
N ARG A 390 17.30 6.13 -5.26
CA ARG A 390 18.61 6.65 -5.70
C ARG A 390 18.51 8.10 -6.16
N THR A 391 17.54 8.43 -7.01
CA THR A 391 17.33 9.81 -7.48
C THR A 391 17.05 10.77 -6.33
N LEU A 392 16.19 10.39 -5.37
CA LEU A 392 15.90 11.23 -4.20
C LEU A 392 17.12 11.37 -3.28
N ASN A 393 17.89 10.30 -3.06
CA ASN A 393 19.11 10.37 -2.24
C ASN A 393 20.17 11.30 -2.88
N GLN A 394 20.35 11.25 -4.20
CA GLN A 394 21.23 12.19 -4.91
C GLN A 394 20.77 13.66 -4.76
N GLN A 395 19.46 13.90 -4.78
CA GLN A 395 18.91 15.24 -4.53
C GLN A 395 19.14 15.69 -3.09
N ILE A 396 18.98 14.79 -2.11
CA ILE A 396 19.24 15.06 -0.69
C ILE A 396 20.73 15.40 -0.51
N GLU A 397 21.63 14.60 -1.06
CA GLU A 397 23.08 14.85 -1.05
C GLU A 397 23.41 16.23 -1.61
N HIS A 398 22.89 16.56 -2.79
CA HIS A 398 23.11 17.87 -3.41
C HIS A 398 22.55 19.04 -2.58
N ILE A 399 21.38 18.86 -1.94
CA ILE A 399 20.85 19.88 -1.01
C ILE A 399 21.80 20.04 0.17
N VAL A 400 22.28 18.94 0.73
CA VAL A 400 23.12 18.92 1.93
C VAL A 400 24.49 19.56 1.66
N GLU A 401 25.12 19.29 0.52
CA GLU A 401 26.37 19.92 0.08
C GLU A 401 26.26 21.46 0.00
N GLY A 402 25.06 22.00 -0.17
CA GLY A 402 24.79 23.44 -0.24
C GLY A 402 24.76 24.16 1.12
N PHE A 403 24.97 23.47 2.24
CA PHE A 403 24.98 24.04 3.58
C PHE A 403 26.32 23.80 4.27
N GLU A 404 26.81 24.83 4.95
CA GLU A 404 27.96 24.69 5.86
C GLU A 404 27.51 24.02 7.17
N SER A 405 28.38 23.18 7.74
CA SER A 405 28.19 22.57 9.07
C SER A 405 26.90 21.76 9.25
N ILE A 406 26.58 20.90 8.28
CA ILE A 406 25.58 19.83 8.46
C ILE A 406 26.18 18.48 8.15
N LYS A 407 25.69 17.43 8.82
CA LYS A 407 26.16 16.07 8.61
C LYS A 407 25.17 15.28 7.78
N HIS A 408 25.69 14.69 6.70
CA HIS A 408 24.96 13.71 5.92
C HIS A 408 25.27 12.31 6.43
N TYR A 409 24.24 11.48 6.59
CA TYR A 409 24.40 10.11 7.02
C TYR A 409 23.72 9.13 6.08
N ASP A 410 24.53 8.34 5.38
CA ASP A 410 24.03 7.30 4.48
C ASP A 410 23.64 6.03 5.25
N ARG A 411 22.33 5.87 5.44
CA ARG A 411 21.75 4.70 6.11
C ARG A 411 21.85 3.42 5.30
N THR A 412 22.21 3.51 4.02
CA THR A 412 22.35 2.31 3.18
C THR A 412 23.66 1.56 3.45
N SER A 413 24.68 2.29 3.90
CA SER A 413 26.03 1.78 4.16
C SER A 413 26.12 0.69 5.24
N TYR A 414 25.30 0.77 6.30
CA TYR A 414 25.28 -0.25 7.35
C TYR A 414 24.41 -1.47 7.01
N VAL A 415 23.64 -1.40 5.93
CA VAL A 415 22.74 -2.50 5.53
C VAL A 415 23.45 -3.44 4.56
N CYS A 416 24.18 -2.88 3.61
CA CYS A 416 24.80 -3.64 2.53
C CYS A 416 26.29 -3.35 2.46
N ASP A 417 27.08 -4.43 2.48
CA ASP A 417 28.51 -4.40 2.26
C ASP A 417 28.77 -4.69 0.77
N VAL A 418 29.28 -3.68 0.06
CA VAL A 418 29.56 -3.75 -1.38
C VAL A 418 30.78 -4.61 -1.68
N GLU A 419 31.77 -4.64 -0.78
CA GLU A 419 32.98 -5.45 -0.96
C GLU A 419 32.67 -6.94 -0.80
N VAL A 420 31.83 -7.26 0.18
CA VAL A 420 31.36 -8.64 0.42
C VAL A 420 30.24 -9.04 -0.55
N GLY A 421 29.52 -8.08 -1.11
CA GLY A 421 28.38 -8.34 -2.00
C GLY A 421 27.19 -8.94 -1.25
N SER A 422 26.89 -8.42 -0.05
CA SER A 422 25.87 -8.97 0.83
C SER A 422 25.14 -7.88 1.61
N CYS A 423 23.84 -8.06 1.84
CA CYS A 423 23.06 -7.20 2.73
C CYS A 423 22.65 -7.96 3.97
N ALA A 424 22.83 -7.36 5.14
CA ALA A 424 22.36 -7.88 6.42
C ALA A 424 20.82 -7.83 6.46
N ALA A 425 20.17 -8.90 5.98
CA ALA A 425 18.72 -9.06 5.99
C ALA A 425 18.26 -10.03 7.08
N VAL A 426 19.06 -11.07 7.34
CA VAL A 426 18.87 -12.05 8.41
C VAL A 426 20.21 -12.40 9.08
N ASP A 427 20.17 -12.84 10.32
CA ASP A 427 21.35 -13.41 11.00
C ASP A 427 21.55 -14.90 10.67
N ALA A 428 22.64 -15.51 11.16
CA ALA A 428 22.94 -16.94 10.96
C ALA A 428 21.89 -17.91 11.54
N LYS A 429 21.01 -17.42 12.43
CA LYS A 429 19.86 -18.15 12.98
C LYS A 429 18.55 -17.79 12.28
N LEU A 430 18.58 -17.00 11.20
CA LEU A 430 17.44 -16.51 10.44
C LEU A 430 16.53 -15.52 11.19
N ASN A 431 17.03 -14.83 12.22
CA ASN A 431 16.29 -13.69 12.76
C ASN A 431 16.21 -12.60 11.69
N LYS A 432 15.01 -12.19 11.30
CA LYS A 432 14.79 -11.13 10.30
C LYS A 432 15.20 -9.77 10.85
N TYR A 433 15.88 -8.98 10.03
CA TYR A 433 16.19 -7.58 10.30
C TYR A 433 15.17 -6.61 9.71
N PHE A 434 14.40 -7.05 8.72
CA PHE A 434 13.29 -6.29 8.13
C PHE A 434 11.97 -7.07 8.23
N TYR A 435 10.85 -6.38 8.51
CA TYR A 435 9.52 -7.00 8.52
C TYR A 435 8.66 -6.65 7.30
N ASP A 436 9.12 -5.74 6.44
CA ASP A 436 8.47 -5.32 5.21
C ASP A 436 9.54 -4.89 4.19
N TYR A 437 9.21 -4.00 3.25
CA TYR A 437 10.15 -3.48 2.26
C TYR A 437 11.41 -2.80 2.84
N GLY A 438 11.41 -2.31 4.09
CA GLY A 438 12.55 -1.53 4.59
C GLY A 438 12.52 -1.07 6.04
N HIS A 439 11.46 -1.38 6.79
CA HIS A 439 11.43 -1.09 8.23
C HIS A 439 12.12 -2.18 9.05
N HIS A 440 12.82 -1.75 10.09
CA HIS A 440 13.61 -2.64 10.92
C HIS A 440 12.77 -3.39 11.95
N THR A 441 13.07 -4.68 12.14
CA THR A 441 12.68 -5.39 13.36
C THR A 441 13.49 -4.87 14.56
N LEU A 442 13.11 -5.24 15.79
CA LEU A 442 13.94 -4.93 16.96
C LEU A 442 15.32 -5.60 16.88
N THR A 443 15.39 -6.83 16.38
CA THR A 443 16.66 -7.54 16.16
C THR A 443 17.52 -6.83 15.13
N GLY A 444 16.93 -6.38 14.01
CA GLY A 444 17.61 -5.59 12.99
C GLY A 444 18.10 -4.27 13.53
N ALA A 445 17.27 -3.53 14.27
CA ALA A 445 17.66 -2.28 14.89
C ALA A 445 18.86 -2.45 15.85
N LYS A 446 18.85 -3.51 16.66
CA LYS A 446 19.96 -3.85 17.55
C LYS A 446 21.23 -4.20 16.75
N HIS A 447 21.10 -5.03 15.71
CA HIS A 447 22.22 -5.40 14.85
C HIS A 447 22.87 -4.17 14.19
N PHE A 448 22.07 -3.35 13.51
CA PHE A 448 22.59 -2.19 12.80
C PHE A 448 23.25 -1.19 13.74
N GLY A 449 22.64 -0.88 14.88
CA GLY A 449 23.26 0.05 15.83
C GLY A 449 24.53 -0.49 16.48
N SER A 450 24.75 -1.81 16.53
CA SER A 450 26.03 -2.38 16.99
C SER A 450 27.17 -2.20 15.98
N GLN A 451 26.85 -1.90 14.72
CA GLN A 451 27.82 -1.56 13.67
C GLN A 451 28.07 -0.05 13.59
N LEU A 452 27.25 0.76 14.28
CA LEU A 452 27.38 2.20 14.26
C LEU A 452 28.35 2.66 15.34
N ASP A 453 29.36 3.41 14.93
CA ASP A 453 30.04 4.32 15.83
C ASP A 453 29.12 5.52 16.06
N VAL A 454 28.24 5.40 17.07
CA VAL A 454 27.24 6.42 17.36
C VAL A 454 27.89 7.73 17.80
N ASN A 455 29.05 7.66 18.44
CA ASN A 455 29.82 8.86 18.80
C ASN A 455 30.29 9.57 17.55
N ASN A 456 30.82 8.85 16.56
CA ASN A 456 31.14 9.44 15.28
C ASN A 456 29.88 10.01 14.62
N ILE A 457 28.76 9.29 14.50
CA ILE A 457 27.54 9.82 13.84
C ILE A 457 27.06 11.12 14.50
N LEU A 458 27.14 11.23 15.82
CA LEU A 458 26.67 12.38 16.58
C LEU A 458 27.75 13.44 16.87
N GLU A 459 29.00 13.19 16.51
CA GLU A 459 30.08 14.20 16.52
C GLU A 459 29.88 15.16 15.35
N LEU A 460 29.69 16.43 15.70
CA LEU A 460 29.51 17.57 14.81
C LEU A 460 30.59 18.60 15.09
#